data_AF-A0AAV8V522-F1
#
_entry.id   AF-A0AAV8V522-F1
#
_cell.length_a   1.000
_cell.length_b   1.000
_cell.length_c   1.000
_cell.angle_alpha   90.00
_cell.angle_beta   90.00
_cell.angle_gamma   90.00
#
_symmetry.space_group_name_H-M   'P 1'
#
loop_
_entity.id
_entity.type
_entity.pdbx_description
1 polymer ?
#
loop_
_entity_poly.entity_id
_entity_poly.type
_entity_poly.pdbx_seq_one_letter_code
_entity_poly.pdbx_strand_id
1 'polypeptide(L)' 'MAHTFMKRLNIKKYSLLGWSDGGISSIILSSKYSSHIEKLVIWGVNSYILPQEVMSYESKILELSEHGM' A
#
# COMPACT_ATOMS: atom_id res chain seq x y z
N MET A 1 -5.15 3.94 -10.69
CA MET A 1 -4.76 5.34 -10.43
C MET A 1 -3.35 5.64 -10.96
N ALA A 2 -2.27 5.16 -10.34
CA ALA A 2 -0.89 5.49 -10.77
C ALA A 2 -0.54 5.04 -12.20
N HIS A 3 -0.78 3.78 -12.60
CA HIS A 3 -0.48 3.33 -13.97
C HIS A 3 -1.24 4.12 -15.04
N THR A 4 -2.54 4.38 -14.83
CA THR A 4 -3.36 5.22 -15.73
C THR A 4 -2.80 6.63 -15.85
N PHE A 5 -2.34 7.22 -14.75
CA PHE A 5 -1.73 8.54 -14.72
C PHE A 5 -0.43 8.56 -15.54
N MET A 6 0.48 7.60 -15.31
CA MET A 6 1.74 7.49 -16.06
C MET A 6 1.49 7.28 -17.55
N LYS A 7 0.48 6.48 -17.92
CA LYS A 7 0.05 6.30 -19.31
C LYS A 7 -0.44 7.60 -19.95
N ARG A 8 -1.21 8.42 -19.22
CA ARG A 8 -1.66 9.74 -19.70
C ARG A 8 -0.52 10.73 -19.90
N LEU A 9 0.54 10.61 -19.12
CA LEU A 9 1.79 11.38 -19.29
C LEU A 9 2.71 10.80 -20.38
N ASN A 10 2.29 9.73 -21.07
CA ASN A 10 3.09 9.00 -22.06
C ASN A 10 4.41 8.44 -21.50
N ILE A 11 4.46 8.13 -20.19
CA ILE A 11 5.61 7.51 -19.53
C ILE A 11 5.39 5.99 -19.46
N LYS A 12 6.16 5.25 -20.26
CA LYS A 12 6.00 3.80 -20.43
C LYS A 12 6.63 2.95 -19.34
N LYS A 13 7.71 3.44 -18.71
CA LYS A 13 8.44 2.72 -17.66
C LYS A 13 8.85 3.69 -16.56
N TYR A 14 8.64 3.32 -15.31
CA TYR A 14 8.84 4.21 -14.15
C TYR A 14 9.26 3.43 -12.91
N SER A 15 9.90 4.11 -11.97
CA SER A 15 10.23 3.54 -10.65
C SER A 15 9.18 3.93 -9.61
N LEU A 16 8.98 3.08 -8.62
CA LEU A 16 8.05 3.31 -7.51
C LEU A 16 8.83 3.49 -6.21
N LEU A 17 8.52 4.57 -5.50
CA LEU A 17 8.94 4.81 -4.12
C LEU A 17 7.68 4.86 -3.27
N GLY A 18 7.50 3.90 -2.37
CA GLY A 18 6.27 3.72 -1.61
C GLY A 18 6.51 3.62 -0.11
N TRP A 19 5.84 4.47 0.66
CA TRP A 19 5.86 4.43 2.12
C TRP A 19 4.47 4.14 2.66
N SER A 20 4.37 3.37 3.75
CA SER A 20 3.08 3.03 4.38
C SER A 20 2.14 2.37 3.37
N ASP A 21 0.90 2.83 3.27
CA ASP A 21 -0.08 2.38 2.27
C ASP A 21 0.36 2.65 0.82
N GLY A 22 1.24 3.63 0.60
CA GLY A 22 1.89 3.84 -0.69
C GLY A 22 2.82 2.69 -1.06
N GLY A 23 3.42 2.03 -0.07
CA GLY A 23 4.20 0.80 -0.23
C GLY A 23 3.30 -0.37 -0.65
N ILE A 24 2.18 -0.57 0.06
CA ILE A 24 1.17 -1.60 -0.28
C ILE A 24 0.67 -1.41 -1.71
N SER A 25 0.29 -0.18 -2.05
CA SER A 25 -0.16 0.19 -3.39
C SER A 25 0.92 -0.08 -4.44
N SER A 26 2.19 0.18 -4.12
CA SER A 26 3.32 -0.07 -5.03
C SER A 26 3.54 -1.57 -5.26
N ILE A 27 3.40 -2.41 -4.24
CA ILE A 27 3.42 -3.88 -4.38
C ILE A 27 2.31 -4.32 -5.35
N ILE A 28 1.06 -3.90 -5.12
CA ILE A 28 -0.09 -4.24 -5.96
C ILE A 28 0.10 -3.76 -7.41
N LEU A 29 0.65 -2.55 -7.59
CA LEU A 29 0.87 -2.00 -8.92
C LEU A 29 1.96 -2.76 -9.67
N SER A 30 3.05 -3.10 -8.98
CA SER A 30 4.18 -3.83 -9.57
C SER A 30 3.83 -5.26 -9.95
N SER A 31 2.95 -5.93 -9.20
CA SER A 31 2.47 -7.27 -9.56
C SER A 31 1.54 -7.25 -10.77
N LYS A 32 0.66 -6.24 -10.88
CA LYS A 32 -0.29 -6.10 -12.00
C LYS A 32 0.34 -5.60 -13.30
N TYR A 33 1.37 -4.75 -13.22
CA TYR A 33 1.96 -4.06 -14.37
C TYR A 33 3.49 -4.17 -14.39
N SER A 34 4.04 -5.34 -14.07
CA SER A 34 5.48 -5.57 -13.90
C SER A 34 6.34 -5.08 -15.07
N SER A 35 5.87 -5.21 -16.30
CA SER A 35 6.58 -4.73 -17.51
C SER A 35 6.77 -3.20 -17.57
N HIS A 36 6.00 -2.44 -16.79
CA HIS A 36 6.05 -0.98 -16.73
C HIS A 36 6.88 -0.47 -15.54
N ILE A 37 7.37 -1.36 -14.67
CA ILE A 37 8.13 -0.98 -13.48
C ILE A 37 9.62 -1.21 -13.73
N GLU A 38 10.43 -0.17 -13.48
CA GLU A 38 11.89 -0.23 -13.58
C GLU A 38 12.51 -0.67 -12.25
N LYS A 39 12.15 0.00 -11.15
CA LYS A 39 12.63 -0.30 -9.79
C LYS A 39 11.50 -0.11 -8.79
N LEU A 40 11.58 -0.84 -7.68
CA LEU A 40 10.67 -0.73 -6.56
C LEU A 40 11.49 -0.50 -5.28
N VAL A 41 11.22 0.60 -4.58
CA VAL A 41 11.76 0.89 -3.26
C VAL A 41 10.58 1.14 -2.33
N ILE A 42 10.45 0.32 -1.29
CA ILE A 42 9.34 0.42 -0.34
C ILE A 42 9.84 0.30 1.09
N TRP A 43 9.18 1.00 2.02
CA TRP A 43 9.52 0.94 3.44
C TRP A 43 8.32 1.22 4.32
N GLY A 44 8.36 0.71 5.56
CA GLY A 44 7.27 0.88 6.53
C GLY A 44 5.93 0.31 6.04
N VAL A 45 5.96 -0.86 5.43
CA VAL A 45 4.83 -1.50 4.72
C VAL A 45 4.65 -2.93 5.21
N ASN A 46 3.41 -3.41 5.24
CA ASN A 46 3.03 -4.79 5.51
C ASN A 46 2.41 -5.45 4.27
N SER A 47 2.61 -6.75 4.10
CA SER A 47 2.03 -7.55 2.99
C SER A 47 0.74 -8.28 3.36
N TYR A 48 0.47 -8.43 4.65
CA TYR A 48 -0.72 -9.03 5.23
C TYR A 48 -0.89 -8.53 6.67
N ILE A 49 -1.98 -8.94 7.31
CA ILE A 49 -2.25 -8.70 8.73
C ILE A 49 -2.31 -10.07 9.41
N LEU A 50 -1.58 -10.23 10.52
CA LEU A 50 -1.59 -11.44 11.35
C LEU A 50 -2.86 -11.48 12.22
N PRO A 51 -3.36 -12.69 12.58
CA PRO A 51 -4.51 -12.80 13.47
C PRO A 51 -4.36 -12.04 14.80
N GLN A 52 -3.16 -12.01 15.37
CA GLN A 52 -2.85 -11.26 16.59
C GLN A 52 -2.96 -9.75 16.40
N GLU A 53 -2.59 -9.24 15.23
CA GLU A 53 -2.72 -7.83 14.89
C GLU A 53 -4.19 -7.44 14.72
N VAL A 54 -5.00 -8.32 14.10
CA VAL A 54 -6.46 -8.13 14.00
C VAL A 54 -7.08 -7.98 15.39
N MET A 55 -6.77 -8.90 16.30
CA MET A 55 -7.27 -8.82 17.69
C MET A 55 -6.87 -7.50 18.36
N SER A 56 -5.62 -7.06 18.19
CA SER A 56 -5.16 -5.79 18.74
C SER A 56 -5.91 -4.59 18.16
N TYR A 57 -6.23 -4.58 16.86
CA TYR A 57 -6.99 -3.51 16.23
C TYR A 57 -8.44 -3.49 16.69
N GLU A 58 -9.08 -4.65 16.75
CA GLU A 58 -10.46 -4.79 17.22
C GLU A 58 -10.60 -4.33 18.68
N SER A 59 -9.69 -4.74 19.57
CA SER A 59 -9.69 -4.27 20.96
C SER A 59 -9.55 -2.76 21.06
N LYS A 60 -8.67 -2.14 20.26
CA LYS A 60 -8.54 -0.68 20.22
C LYS A 60 -9.80 0.01 19.71
N ILE A 61 -10.44 -0.54 18.67
CA ILE A 61 -11.69 0.00 18.13
C ILE A 61 -12.79 -0.04 19.19
N LEU A 62 -12.90 -1.14 19.94
CA LEU A 62 -13.85 -1.29 21.03
C LEU A 62 -13.58 -0.27 22.15
N GLU A 63 -12.32 -0.14 22.59
CA GLU A 63 -11.92 0.85 23.61
C GLU A 63 -12.28 2.29 23.20
N LEU A 64 -12.01 2.66 21.94
CA LEU A 64 -12.37 3.97 21.38
C LEU A 64 -13.88 4.19 21.37
N SER A 65 -14.67 3.15 21.08
CA SER A 65 -16.13 3.23 21.07
C SER A 65 -16.75 3.39 22.46
N GLU A 66 -16.12 2.79 23.48
CA GLU A 66 -16.58 2.89 24.87
C GLU A 66 -16.23 4.24 25.52
N HIS A 67 -15.12 4.85 25.11
CA HIS A 67 -14.63 6.11 25.69
C HIS A 67 -15.04 7.38 24.93
N GLY A 68 -15.91 7.26 23.91
CA GLY A 68 -16.61 8.39 23.30
C GLY A 68 -15.70 9.48 22.74
N MET A 69 -14.80 9.11 21.81
CA MET A 69 -14.20 10.07 20.86
C MET A 69 -14.90 10.01 19.51
#